data_AF-A0A1W1Z2L3-F1
#
_entry.id   AF-A0A1W1Z2L3-F1
#
_cell.length_a   1.000
_cell.length_b   1.000
_cell.length_c   1.000
_cell.angle_alpha   90.00
_cell.angle_beta   90.00
_cell.angle_gamma   90.00
#
_symmetry.space_group_name_H-M   'P 1'
#
loop_
_entity.id
_entity.type
_entity.pdbx_description
1 polymer ?
#
loop_
_entity_poly.entity_id
_entity_poly.type
_entity_poly.pdbx_seq_one_letter_code
_entity_poly.pdbx_strand_id
1 'polypeptide(L)'
;MTKEQSFFIQILSDHLNGRETGCVDNMDWNVIHSYALTHQVSGIVFEQARNCMPIEMQLTFRKEAMATLFYAAKRDNDFDSVKKALSEKNISYFVVKGPIIAELYPSPKLRSMGDIDLVIHREDRDSCNDILIQNGYECRSKQDDREWQYYKNGIELELHDRLVYEENVNEEGHDLFFNNCWRYVENHEINWSFHLLFLIFHLRKHFMNSGVGFRQFMDLAVVVQKIDIDWNWLKEHLKSTGMYRFAKKCFGFIERWFGLQTPMAVKIDEVFFAEATQIIISNGVFGFDNKDNIIGASVNEMRNTRFPRLALICQYMKEFFPSWKVLSRTNIYGYLKHSKLLLPIAWIHRWWRQIKRHVFLKERVTIRKPIASMQEYDSRMIWMRRWGLLNKK
;
A
#
# COMPACT_ATOMS: atom_id res chain seq x y z
N MET A 1 2.97 14.51 18.98
CA MET A 1 2.76 15.01 17.62
C MET A 1 3.25 16.44 17.57
N THR A 2 3.87 16.87 16.47
CA THR A 2 4.19 18.29 16.27
C THR A 2 2.92 19.08 15.92
N LYS A 3 3.03 20.41 15.88
CA LYS A 3 1.92 21.29 15.48
C LYS A 3 1.53 21.06 14.01
N GLU A 4 2.50 20.87 13.12
CA GLU A 4 2.29 20.61 11.69
C GLU A 4 1.60 19.27 11.46
N GLN A 5 1.98 18.22 12.18
CA GLN A 5 1.34 16.91 12.09
C GLN A 5 -0.12 16.99 12.53
N SER A 6 -0.38 17.67 13.65
CA SER A 6 -1.74 17.83 14.19
C SER A 6 -2.61 18.64 13.21
N PHE A 7 -2.06 19.72 12.66
CA PHE A 7 -2.75 20.54 11.67
C PHE A 7 -3.00 19.81 10.35
N PHE A 8 -2.04 19.02 9.86
CA PHE A 8 -2.22 18.18 8.68
C PHE A 8 -3.36 17.16 8.87
N ILE A 9 -3.41 16.47 10.00
CA ILE A 9 -4.50 15.52 10.30
C ILE A 9 -5.85 16.26 10.42
N GLN A 10 -5.85 17.44 11.02
CA GLN A 10 -7.05 18.30 11.13
C GLN A 10 -7.59 18.67 9.73
N ILE A 11 -6.73 19.08 8.80
CA ILE A 11 -7.11 19.37 7.41
C ILE A 11 -7.83 18.16 6.77
N LEU A 12 -7.28 16.95 6.93
CA LEU A 12 -7.87 15.73 6.37
C LEU A 12 -9.20 15.38 7.03
N SER A 13 -9.30 15.53 8.36
CA SER A 13 -10.55 15.34 9.10
C SER A 13 -11.63 16.32 8.64
N ASP A 14 -11.30 17.60 8.55
CA ASP A 14 -12.24 18.64 8.16
C ASP A 14 -12.72 18.44 6.73
N HIS A 15 -11.84 18.02 5.81
CA HIS A 15 -12.26 17.64 4.46
C HIS A 15 -13.32 16.54 4.51
N LEU A 16 -13.02 15.40 5.12
CA LEU A 16 -13.94 14.25 5.20
C LEU A 16 -15.30 14.60 5.84
N ASN A 17 -15.30 15.55 6.78
CA ASN A 17 -16.50 15.98 7.46
C ASN A 17 -17.19 17.20 6.84
N GLY A 18 -16.68 17.75 5.73
CA GLY A 18 -17.22 18.95 5.09
C GLY A 18 -17.16 20.20 5.97
N ARG A 19 -16.17 20.28 6.87
CA ARG A 19 -15.94 21.44 7.75
C ARG A 19 -14.87 22.35 7.16
N GLU A 20 -14.93 23.63 7.50
CA GLU A 20 -13.85 24.57 7.21
C GLU A 20 -12.65 24.31 8.12
N THR A 21 -11.44 24.39 7.57
CA THR A 21 -10.20 24.32 8.36
C THR A 21 -9.82 25.70 8.86
N GLY A 22 -9.73 25.87 10.18
CA GLY A 22 -9.25 27.12 10.79
C GLY A 22 -7.75 27.34 10.59
N CYS A 23 -7.33 28.58 10.30
CA CYS A 23 -5.90 28.89 10.12
C CYS A 23 -5.14 28.85 11.46
N VAL A 24 -3.91 28.33 11.40
CA VAL A 24 -3.00 28.26 12.55
C VAL A 24 -1.73 29.03 12.23
N ASP A 25 -1.34 29.94 13.13
CA ASP A 25 -0.18 30.80 12.93
C ASP A 25 1.15 30.03 13.00
N ASN A 26 2.16 30.57 12.32
CA ASN A 26 3.55 30.09 12.34
C ASN A 26 3.73 28.63 11.90
N MET A 27 2.90 28.11 10.99
CA MET A 27 3.09 26.77 10.41
C MET A 27 4.24 26.72 9.40
N ASP A 28 5.05 25.66 9.46
CA ASP A 28 5.98 25.33 8.38
C ASP A 28 5.22 24.61 7.26
N TRP A 29 4.87 25.37 6.22
CA TRP A 29 4.14 24.84 5.07
C TRP A 29 4.97 23.93 4.17
N ASN A 30 6.31 23.98 4.23
CA ASN A 30 7.14 23.02 3.51
C ASN A 30 7.00 21.62 4.13
N VAL A 31 6.91 21.55 5.45
CA VAL A 31 6.64 20.30 6.17
C VAL A 31 5.25 19.77 5.83
N ILE A 32 4.21 20.62 5.86
CA ILE A 32 2.84 20.22 5.50
C ILE A 32 2.78 19.74 4.04
N HIS A 33 3.48 20.42 3.14
CA HIS A 33 3.59 20.03 1.73
C HIS A 33 4.28 18.68 1.56
N SER A 34 5.35 18.41 2.32
CA SER A 34 5.98 17.09 2.33
C SER A 34 4.99 15.98 2.72
N TYR A 35 4.17 16.21 3.76
CA TYR A 35 3.14 15.25 4.16
C TYR A 35 2.08 15.09 3.07
N ALA A 36 1.62 16.19 2.48
CA ALA A 36 0.60 16.17 1.43
C ALA A 36 1.06 15.39 0.19
N LEU A 37 2.31 15.57 -0.24
CA LEU A 37 2.91 14.84 -1.36
C LEU A 37 3.06 13.35 -1.04
N THR A 38 3.68 13.03 0.10
CA THR A 38 3.96 11.66 0.55
C THR A 38 2.66 10.86 0.79
N HIS A 39 1.58 11.52 1.20
CA HIS A 39 0.25 10.94 1.32
C HIS A 39 -0.64 11.10 0.07
N GLN A 40 -0.14 11.75 -0.99
CA GLN A 40 -0.85 12.04 -2.25
C GLN A 40 -2.20 12.76 -2.04
N VAL A 41 -2.24 13.71 -1.12
CA VAL A 41 -3.43 14.50 -0.76
C VAL A 41 -3.23 16.00 -0.96
N SER A 42 -2.25 16.42 -1.78
CA SER A 42 -1.99 17.84 -2.09
C SER A 42 -3.24 18.59 -2.56
N GLY A 43 -4.07 17.97 -3.42
CA GLY A 43 -5.32 18.56 -3.87
C GLY A 43 -6.29 18.88 -2.74
N ILE A 44 -6.45 17.93 -1.81
CA ILE A 44 -7.31 18.07 -0.62
C ILE A 44 -6.77 19.17 0.30
N VAL A 45 -5.46 19.20 0.55
CA VAL A 45 -4.83 20.23 1.40
C VAL A 45 -4.97 21.62 0.77
N PHE A 46 -4.80 21.73 -0.55
CA PHE A 46 -5.03 22.98 -1.26
C PHE A 46 -6.48 23.46 -1.11
N GLU A 47 -7.44 22.58 -1.37
CA GLU A 47 -8.86 22.93 -1.28
C GLU A 47 -9.22 23.47 0.11
N GLN A 48 -8.82 22.75 1.16
CA GLN A 48 -9.18 23.06 2.53
C GLN A 48 -8.45 24.26 3.13
N ALA A 49 -7.17 24.45 2.79
CA ALA A 49 -6.30 25.33 3.56
C ALA A 49 -5.58 26.41 2.72
N ARG A 50 -5.94 26.59 1.44
CA ARG A 50 -5.34 27.63 0.56
C ARG A 50 -5.35 29.03 1.18
N ASN A 51 -6.35 29.38 1.97
CA ASN A 51 -6.46 30.70 2.59
C ASN A 51 -5.50 30.89 3.77
N CYS A 52 -4.96 29.79 4.32
CA CYS A 52 -4.06 29.80 5.47
C CYS A 52 -2.58 29.70 5.07
N MET A 53 -2.28 29.40 3.80
CA MET A 53 -0.91 29.18 3.35
C MET A 53 -0.29 30.43 2.68
N PRO A 54 1.02 30.66 2.83
CA PRO A 54 1.74 31.70 2.12
C PRO A 54 1.55 31.61 0.60
N ILE A 55 1.60 32.75 -0.09
CA ILE A 55 1.31 32.84 -1.53
C ILE A 55 2.20 31.90 -2.38
N GLU A 56 3.47 31.73 -2.01
CA GLU A 56 4.39 30.81 -2.69
C GLU A 56 3.92 29.36 -2.61
N MET A 57 3.40 28.96 -1.45
CA MET A 57 2.85 27.62 -1.24
C MET A 57 1.53 27.45 -1.95
N GLN A 58 0.68 28.49 -2.02
CA GLN A 58 -0.55 28.47 -2.80
C GLN A 58 -0.28 28.10 -4.26
N LEU A 59 0.76 28.68 -4.87
CA LEU A 59 1.10 28.39 -6.27
C LEU A 59 1.54 26.93 -6.47
N THR A 60 2.38 26.42 -5.57
CA THR A 60 2.84 25.03 -5.59
C THR A 60 1.67 24.04 -5.45
N PHE A 61 0.88 24.19 -4.39
CA PHE A 61 -0.29 23.34 -4.14
C PHE A 61 -1.34 23.46 -5.25
N ARG A 62 -1.57 24.66 -5.80
CA ARG A 62 -2.50 24.86 -6.92
C ARG A 62 -2.09 24.05 -8.14
N LYS A 63 -0.80 24.05 -8.48
CA LYS A 63 -0.28 23.29 -9.63
C LYS A 63 -0.53 21.78 -9.45
N GLU A 64 -0.30 21.26 -8.25
CA GLU A 64 -0.53 19.84 -7.92
C GLU A 64 -2.02 19.49 -7.89
N ALA A 65 -2.86 20.36 -7.34
CA ALA A 65 -4.32 20.20 -7.35
C ALA A 65 -4.86 20.17 -8.79
N MET A 66 -4.42 21.12 -9.65
CA MET A 66 -4.80 21.15 -11.06
C MET A 66 -4.34 19.90 -11.81
N ALA A 67 -3.12 19.42 -11.56
CA ALA A 67 -2.64 18.17 -12.13
C ALA A 67 -3.55 17.00 -11.72
N THR A 68 -3.88 16.89 -10.42
CA THR A 68 -4.77 15.85 -9.89
C THR A 68 -6.14 15.87 -10.58
N LEU A 69 -6.75 17.05 -10.71
CA LEU A 69 -8.03 17.24 -11.40
C LEU A 69 -7.97 16.86 -12.88
N PHE A 70 -6.88 17.23 -13.57
CA PHE A 70 -6.68 16.91 -14.98
C PHE A 70 -6.53 15.40 -15.19
N TYR A 71 -5.71 14.72 -14.37
CA TYR A 71 -5.57 13.27 -14.41
C TYR A 71 -6.90 12.57 -14.11
N ALA A 72 -7.69 13.09 -13.15
CA ALA A 72 -9.00 12.55 -12.86
C ALA A 72 -9.94 12.62 -14.07
N ALA A 73 -10.12 13.81 -14.63
CA ALA A 73 -11.01 14.00 -15.78
C ALA A 73 -10.60 13.16 -17.00
N LYS A 74 -9.31 13.03 -17.26
CA LYS A 74 -8.77 12.22 -18.35
C LYS A 74 -9.06 10.73 -18.14
N ARG A 75 -8.82 10.23 -16.93
CA ARG A 75 -9.07 8.84 -16.57
C ARG A 75 -10.55 8.50 -16.66
N ASP A 76 -11.43 9.38 -16.18
CA ASP A 76 -12.88 9.15 -16.26
C ASP A 76 -13.32 9.00 -17.73
N ASN A 77 -12.85 9.90 -18.61
CA ASN A 77 -13.14 9.83 -20.04
C ASN A 77 -12.58 8.57 -20.73
N ASP A 78 -11.32 8.21 -20.44
CA ASP A 78 -10.70 7.00 -20.99
C ASP A 78 -11.41 5.74 -20.50
N PHE A 79 -11.81 5.70 -19.22
CA PHE A 79 -12.48 4.55 -18.63
C PHE A 79 -13.95 4.41 -19.05
N ASP A 80 -14.67 5.52 -19.27
CA ASP A 80 -16.03 5.51 -19.83
C ASP A 80 -16.09 4.83 -21.20
N SER A 81 -15.06 5.05 -22.04
CA SER A 81 -14.94 4.40 -23.34
C SER A 81 -14.76 2.88 -23.21
N VAL A 82 -13.96 2.44 -22.23
CA VAL A 82 -13.76 1.01 -21.92
C VAL A 82 -15.05 0.39 -21.39
N LYS A 83 -15.74 1.02 -20.43
CA LYS A 83 -17.02 0.53 -19.89
C LYS A 83 -18.08 0.36 -20.98
N LYS A 84 -18.15 1.31 -21.92
CA LYS A 84 -19.05 1.23 -23.07
C LYS A 84 -18.73 0.01 -23.94
N ALA A 85 -17.47 -0.19 -24.30
CA ALA A 85 -17.03 -1.32 -25.12
C ALA A 85 -17.24 -2.69 -24.44
N LEU A 86 -17.04 -2.78 -23.12
CA LEU A 86 -17.36 -3.97 -22.33
C LEU A 86 -18.87 -4.28 -22.38
N SER A 87 -19.69 -3.26 -22.20
CA SER A 87 -21.16 -3.37 -22.22
C SER A 87 -21.66 -3.80 -23.60
N GLU A 88 -21.12 -3.24 -24.69
CA GLU A 88 -21.46 -3.62 -26.07
C GLU A 88 -21.13 -5.08 -26.39
N LYS A 89 -20.10 -5.64 -25.76
CA LYS A 89 -19.75 -7.07 -25.86
C LYS A 89 -20.41 -7.95 -24.80
N ASN A 90 -21.29 -7.40 -23.95
CA ASN A 90 -21.91 -8.11 -22.82
C ASN A 90 -20.90 -8.76 -21.86
N ILE A 91 -19.74 -8.14 -21.68
CA ILE A 91 -18.73 -8.63 -20.74
C ILE A 91 -19.08 -8.15 -19.34
N SER A 92 -19.22 -9.10 -18.41
CA SER A 92 -19.42 -8.79 -17.00
C SER A 92 -18.12 -8.30 -16.39
N TYR A 93 -18.21 -7.17 -15.67
CA TYR A 93 -17.06 -6.51 -15.06
C TYR A 93 -17.49 -5.80 -13.79
N PHE A 94 -16.54 -5.47 -12.91
CA PHE A 94 -16.72 -4.48 -11.86
C PHE A 94 -15.37 -3.81 -11.55
N VAL A 95 -15.41 -2.70 -10.82
CA VAL A 95 -14.20 -2.00 -10.36
C VAL A 95 -14.14 -2.02 -8.84
N VAL A 96 -12.92 -2.04 -8.32
CA VAL A 96 -12.66 -2.02 -6.87
C VAL A 96 -11.76 -0.86 -6.48
N LYS A 97 -11.71 -0.57 -5.19
CA LYS A 97 -10.87 0.45 -4.58
C LYS A 97 -11.10 1.82 -5.21
N GLY A 98 -10.11 2.31 -5.93
CA GLY A 98 -9.94 3.71 -6.25
C GLY A 98 -11.15 4.31 -6.94
N PRO A 99 -11.51 3.83 -8.15
CA PRO A 99 -12.54 4.40 -9.00
C PRO A 99 -13.87 4.65 -8.30
N ILE A 100 -14.34 3.69 -7.48
CA ILE A 100 -15.65 3.80 -6.83
C ILE A 100 -15.61 4.54 -5.49
N ILE A 101 -14.47 4.49 -4.77
CA ILE A 101 -14.33 5.21 -3.50
C ILE A 101 -14.19 6.71 -3.73
N ALA A 102 -13.57 7.12 -4.83
CA ALA A 102 -13.38 8.54 -5.16
C ALA A 102 -14.72 9.30 -5.14
N GLU A 103 -15.79 8.72 -5.68
CA GLU A 103 -17.13 9.32 -5.71
C GLU A 103 -17.74 9.59 -4.32
N LEU A 104 -17.22 8.94 -3.27
CA LEU A 104 -17.68 9.15 -1.89
C LEU A 104 -17.01 10.35 -1.21
N TYR A 105 -15.86 10.80 -1.72
CA TYR A 105 -15.15 11.96 -1.16
C TYR A 105 -15.96 13.25 -1.39
N PRO A 106 -15.86 14.24 -0.47
CA PRO A 106 -16.48 15.56 -0.65
C PRO A 106 -16.13 16.20 -2.00
N SER A 107 -14.88 16.02 -2.44
CA SER A 107 -14.40 16.45 -3.76
C SER A 107 -13.80 15.26 -4.51
N PRO A 108 -14.62 14.49 -5.26
CA PRO A 108 -14.20 13.21 -5.83
C PRO A 108 -12.92 13.26 -6.66
N LYS A 109 -12.79 14.28 -7.49
CA LYS A 109 -11.64 14.45 -8.40
C LYS A 109 -10.34 14.84 -7.70
N LEU A 110 -10.38 15.22 -6.42
CA LEU A 110 -9.17 15.49 -5.62
C LEU A 110 -8.64 14.25 -4.91
N ARG A 111 -9.41 13.15 -4.87
CA ARG A 111 -8.90 11.84 -4.48
C ARG A 111 -7.95 11.34 -5.58
N SER A 112 -6.66 11.54 -5.38
CA SER A 112 -5.63 11.04 -6.28
C SER A 112 -5.69 9.51 -6.42
N MET A 113 -5.42 9.00 -7.63
CA MET A 113 -5.42 7.57 -7.94
C MET A 113 -4.25 7.23 -8.84
N GLY A 114 -3.63 6.07 -8.63
CA GLY A 114 -2.54 5.58 -9.46
C GLY A 114 -3.03 4.77 -10.65
N ASP A 115 -4.00 3.89 -10.40
CA ASP A 115 -4.47 2.85 -11.32
C ASP A 115 -6.01 2.74 -11.29
N ILE A 116 -6.53 1.95 -12.24
CA ILE A 116 -7.89 1.41 -12.23
C ILE A 116 -7.80 -0.10 -12.06
N ASP A 117 -8.28 -0.62 -10.93
CA ASP A 117 -8.46 -2.06 -10.72
C ASP A 117 -9.77 -2.52 -11.39
N LEU A 118 -9.69 -3.04 -12.61
CA LEU A 118 -10.83 -3.61 -13.35
C LEU A 118 -10.85 -5.14 -13.20
N VAL A 119 -11.98 -5.70 -12.76
CA VAL A 119 -12.16 -7.13 -12.57
C VAL A 119 -13.16 -7.69 -13.57
N ILE A 120 -12.79 -8.81 -14.19
CA ILE A 120 -13.58 -9.53 -15.20
C ILE A 120 -13.58 -11.03 -14.90
N HIS A 121 -14.46 -11.78 -15.57
CA HIS A 121 -14.35 -13.23 -15.57
C HIS A 121 -13.09 -13.67 -16.34
N ARG A 122 -12.51 -14.81 -15.94
CA ARG A 122 -11.24 -15.29 -16.51
C ARG A 122 -11.36 -15.61 -18.00
N GLU A 123 -12.50 -16.15 -18.40
CA GLU A 123 -12.86 -16.48 -19.79
C GLU A 123 -12.95 -15.25 -20.70
N ASP A 124 -13.21 -14.06 -20.14
CA ASP A 124 -13.34 -12.81 -20.91
C ASP A 124 -12.00 -12.09 -21.11
N ARG A 125 -10.89 -12.64 -20.58
CA ARG A 125 -9.58 -11.95 -20.56
C ARG A 125 -9.07 -11.58 -21.94
N ASP A 126 -9.12 -12.50 -22.89
CA ASP A 126 -8.66 -12.23 -24.26
C ASP A 126 -9.58 -11.23 -24.96
N SER A 127 -10.90 -11.33 -24.75
CA SER A 127 -11.87 -10.37 -25.30
C SER A 127 -11.69 -8.96 -24.73
N CYS A 128 -11.35 -8.85 -23.44
CA CYS A 128 -11.03 -7.60 -22.78
C CYS A 128 -9.70 -7.03 -23.24
N ASN A 129 -8.70 -7.87 -23.47
CA ASN A 129 -7.44 -7.44 -24.08
C ASN A 129 -7.69 -6.75 -25.41
N ASP A 130 -8.49 -7.36 -26.29
CA ASP A 130 -8.81 -6.77 -27.60
C ASP A 130 -9.53 -5.42 -27.44
N ILE A 131 -10.47 -5.30 -26.49
CA ILE A 131 -11.14 -4.04 -26.18
C ILE A 131 -10.14 -2.98 -25.74
N LEU A 132 -9.23 -3.30 -24.83
CA LEU A 132 -8.26 -2.35 -24.29
C LEU A 132 -7.29 -1.88 -25.37
N ILE A 133 -6.77 -2.79 -26.21
CA ILE A 133 -5.92 -2.45 -27.36
C ILE A 133 -6.67 -1.54 -28.35
N GLN A 134 -7.93 -1.86 -28.69
CA GLN A 134 -8.76 -1.03 -29.56
C GLN A 134 -9.06 0.35 -28.97
N ASN A 135 -9.13 0.46 -27.64
CA ASN A 135 -9.27 1.73 -26.91
C ASN A 135 -7.94 2.49 -26.76
N GLY A 136 -6.85 2.01 -27.38
CA GLY A 136 -5.56 2.68 -27.44
C GLY A 136 -4.67 2.45 -26.22
N TYR A 137 -4.95 1.42 -25.42
CA TYR A 137 -4.03 0.99 -24.36
C TYR A 137 -2.90 0.13 -24.91
N GLU A 138 -1.73 0.24 -24.30
CA GLU A 138 -0.59 -0.64 -24.52
C GLU A 138 -0.54 -1.68 -23.40
N CYS A 139 -0.61 -2.97 -23.74
CA CYS A 139 -0.38 -4.06 -22.77
C CYS A 139 1.12 -4.18 -22.47
N ARG A 140 1.49 -4.12 -21.19
CA ARG A 140 2.89 -4.27 -20.73
C ARG A 140 3.14 -5.53 -19.93
N SER A 141 2.12 -6.37 -19.76
CA SER A 141 2.23 -7.63 -19.05
C SER A 141 2.57 -8.81 -19.95
N LYS A 142 3.09 -9.87 -19.31
CA LYS A 142 3.27 -11.20 -19.89
C LYS A 142 2.11 -12.10 -19.50
N GLN A 143 1.88 -13.18 -20.25
CA GLN A 143 0.76 -14.11 -20.00
C GLN A 143 0.75 -14.71 -18.59
N ASP A 144 1.91 -14.85 -17.95
CA ASP A 144 2.08 -15.40 -16.60
C ASP A 144 2.03 -14.36 -15.47
N ASP A 145 1.85 -13.07 -15.79
CA ASP A 145 1.65 -12.05 -14.78
C ASP A 145 0.31 -12.23 -14.05
N ARG A 146 0.28 -11.81 -12.78
CA ARG A 146 -0.88 -11.92 -11.90
C ARG A 146 -2.05 -11.12 -12.49
N GLU A 147 -1.87 -9.81 -12.54
CA GLU A 147 -2.69 -8.84 -13.23
C GLU A 147 -2.07 -8.46 -14.59
N TRP A 148 -2.91 -8.11 -15.56
CA TRP A 148 -2.43 -7.57 -16.84
C TRP A 148 -2.47 -6.05 -16.80
N GLN A 149 -1.32 -5.41 -16.98
CA GLN A 149 -1.13 -3.97 -16.88
C GLN A 149 -1.23 -3.32 -18.25
N TYR A 150 -2.11 -2.34 -18.34
CA TYR A 150 -2.40 -1.58 -19.54
C TYR A 150 -2.15 -0.09 -19.30
N TYR A 151 -1.49 0.56 -20.25
CA TYR A 151 -1.14 1.97 -20.14
C TYR A 151 -1.68 2.78 -21.30
N LYS A 152 -2.32 3.91 -20.98
CA LYS A 152 -2.75 4.90 -21.97
C LYS A 152 -2.54 6.30 -21.41
N ASN A 153 -1.71 7.09 -22.08
CA ASN A 153 -1.52 8.50 -21.78
C ASN A 153 -1.21 8.83 -20.29
N GLY A 154 -0.47 7.96 -19.60
CA GLY A 154 -0.13 8.12 -18.18
C GLY A 154 -1.20 7.61 -17.20
N ILE A 155 -2.24 6.95 -17.69
CA ILE A 155 -3.21 6.19 -16.88
C ILE A 155 -2.85 4.73 -16.96
N GLU A 156 -2.81 4.08 -15.80
CA GLU A 156 -2.63 2.65 -15.64
C GLU A 156 -4.01 2.01 -15.37
N LEU A 157 -4.28 0.92 -16.07
CA LEU A 157 -5.42 0.04 -15.83
C LEU A 157 -4.87 -1.36 -15.59
N GLU A 158 -5.20 -1.92 -14.44
CA GLU A 158 -4.88 -3.30 -14.08
C GLU A 158 -6.10 -4.17 -14.32
N LEU A 159 -5.95 -5.17 -15.21
CA LEU A 159 -6.98 -6.14 -15.52
C LEU A 159 -6.79 -7.39 -14.66
N HIS A 160 -7.77 -7.67 -13.81
CA HIS A 160 -7.78 -8.75 -12.83
C HIS A 160 -8.81 -9.82 -13.21
N ASP A 161 -8.46 -11.10 -13.04
CA ASP A 161 -9.43 -12.21 -13.12
C ASP A 161 -9.85 -12.74 -11.74
N ARG A 162 -9.24 -12.19 -10.68
CA ARG A 162 -9.42 -12.56 -9.28
C ARG A 162 -8.95 -11.42 -8.38
N LEU A 163 -9.47 -11.34 -7.16
CA LEU A 163 -9.08 -10.28 -6.21
C LEU A 163 -7.80 -10.62 -5.43
N VAL A 164 -7.48 -11.90 -5.28
CA VAL A 164 -6.35 -12.38 -4.47
C VAL A 164 -5.58 -13.47 -5.21
N TYR A 165 -4.27 -13.25 -5.37
CA TYR A 165 -3.34 -14.14 -6.09
C TYR A 165 -2.41 -14.96 -5.17
N GLU A 166 -2.52 -14.83 -3.85
CA GLU A 166 -1.54 -15.34 -2.89
C GLU A 166 -1.96 -16.68 -2.27
N GLU A 167 -1.76 -17.78 -3.00
CA GLU A 167 -2.11 -19.14 -2.55
C GLU A 167 -1.24 -19.62 -1.36
N ASN A 168 0.03 -19.20 -1.30
CA ASN A 168 1.02 -19.73 -0.36
C ASN A 168 1.05 -19.06 1.03
N VAL A 169 0.24 -18.03 1.27
CA VAL A 169 0.19 -17.27 2.55
C VAL A 169 -1.15 -17.49 3.26
N ASN A 170 -1.94 -18.44 2.77
CA ASN A 170 -3.36 -18.55 3.03
C ASN A 170 -3.69 -19.42 4.27
N GLU A 171 -3.24 -19.00 5.45
CA GLU A 171 -3.62 -19.67 6.71
C GLU A 171 -5.12 -19.49 7.05
N GLU A 172 -5.80 -18.53 6.43
CA GLU A 172 -7.14 -18.05 6.81
C GLU A 172 -8.19 -18.10 5.67
N GLY A 173 -7.89 -18.79 4.55
CA GLY A 173 -8.85 -19.00 3.45
C GLY A 173 -9.26 -17.74 2.67
N HIS A 174 -8.44 -16.69 2.69
CA HIS A 174 -8.70 -15.39 2.08
C HIS A 174 -8.87 -15.47 0.56
N ASP A 175 -8.03 -16.25 -0.13
CA ASP A 175 -8.12 -16.40 -1.58
C ASP A 175 -9.47 -16.96 -2.03
N LEU A 176 -9.93 -18.04 -1.40
CA LEU A 176 -11.16 -18.75 -1.70
C LEU A 176 -12.36 -17.84 -1.43
N PHE A 177 -12.32 -17.11 -0.31
CA PHE A 177 -13.37 -16.19 0.05
C PHE A 177 -13.46 -15.00 -0.93
N PHE A 178 -12.36 -14.27 -1.12
CA PHE A 178 -12.37 -13.05 -1.94
C PHE A 178 -12.51 -13.34 -3.44
N ASN A 179 -12.00 -14.48 -3.93
CA ASN A 179 -12.17 -14.84 -5.33
C ASN A 179 -13.58 -15.37 -5.64
N ASN A 180 -14.42 -15.61 -4.64
CA ASN A 180 -15.87 -15.80 -4.80
C ASN A 180 -16.66 -14.47 -4.84
N CYS A 181 -15.99 -13.38 -5.21
CA CYS A 181 -16.52 -12.02 -5.25
C CYS A 181 -17.76 -11.86 -6.13
N TRP A 182 -17.90 -12.61 -7.22
CA TRP A 182 -19.03 -12.49 -8.16
C TRP A 182 -20.41 -12.74 -7.51
N ARG A 183 -20.46 -13.44 -6.36
CA ARG A 183 -21.70 -13.58 -5.57
C ARG A 183 -22.19 -12.28 -4.93
N TYR A 184 -21.32 -11.28 -4.88
CA TYR A 184 -21.53 -9.97 -4.27
C TYR A 184 -21.54 -8.87 -5.34
N VAL A 185 -21.63 -9.23 -6.62
CA VAL A 185 -21.65 -8.27 -7.73
C VAL A 185 -23.02 -8.35 -8.39
N GLU A 186 -23.66 -7.20 -8.56
CA GLU A 186 -24.92 -7.06 -9.27
C GLU A 186 -24.82 -5.83 -10.18
N ASN A 187 -25.22 -5.95 -11.45
CA ASN A 187 -25.19 -4.85 -12.42
C ASN A 187 -23.83 -4.12 -12.50
N HIS A 188 -22.73 -4.86 -12.51
CA HIS A 188 -21.36 -4.34 -12.51
C HIS A 188 -20.91 -3.61 -11.23
N GLU A 189 -21.73 -3.63 -10.18
CA GLU A 189 -21.45 -2.99 -8.91
C GLU A 189 -21.19 -4.03 -7.81
N ILE A 190 -20.10 -3.84 -7.08
CA ILE A 190 -19.74 -4.69 -5.95
C ILE A 190 -20.45 -4.23 -4.66
N ASN A 191 -20.98 -5.18 -3.89
CA ASN A 191 -21.59 -4.91 -2.60
C ASN A 191 -20.58 -4.22 -1.67
N TRP A 192 -20.99 -3.11 -1.07
CA TRP A 192 -20.10 -2.28 -0.26
C TRP A 192 -19.64 -2.92 1.05
N SER A 193 -20.42 -3.82 1.66
CA SER A 193 -19.98 -4.53 2.86
C SER A 193 -18.85 -5.51 2.52
N PHE A 194 -18.98 -6.23 1.40
CA PHE A 194 -17.91 -7.07 0.86
C PHE A 194 -16.70 -6.22 0.43
N HIS A 195 -16.93 -5.09 -0.24
CA HIS A 195 -15.86 -4.20 -0.67
C HIS A 195 -15.09 -3.62 0.52
N LEU A 196 -15.77 -3.17 1.59
CA LEU A 196 -15.13 -2.70 2.81
C LEU A 196 -14.26 -3.78 3.47
N LEU A 197 -14.74 -5.03 3.51
CA LEU A 197 -13.94 -6.17 3.96
C LEU A 197 -12.69 -6.36 3.10
N PHE A 198 -12.81 -6.22 1.78
CA PHE A 198 -11.68 -6.28 0.85
C PHE A 198 -10.68 -5.12 1.05
N LEU A 199 -11.15 -3.90 1.33
CA LEU A 199 -10.29 -2.76 1.65
C LEU A 199 -9.50 -2.99 2.94
N ILE A 200 -10.13 -3.59 3.96
CA ILE A 200 -9.45 -3.97 5.21
C ILE A 200 -8.40 -5.05 4.96
N PHE A 201 -8.70 -6.05 4.12
CA PHE A 201 -7.73 -7.06 3.70
C PHE A 201 -6.54 -6.45 2.97
N HIS A 202 -6.80 -5.59 2.00
CA HIS A 202 -5.77 -4.90 1.23
C HIS A 202 -4.91 -4.01 2.14
N LEU A 203 -5.53 -3.27 3.07
CA LEU A 203 -4.83 -2.47 4.07
C LEU A 203 -3.96 -3.35 4.97
N ARG A 204 -4.46 -4.51 5.43
CA ARG A 204 -3.69 -5.50 6.20
C ARG A 204 -2.45 -5.97 5.44
N LYS A 205 -2.60 -6.26 4.15
CA LYS A 205 -1.49 -6.67 3.27
C LYS A 205 -0.40 -5.60 3.19
N HIS A 206 -0.78 -4.33 2.99
CA HIS A 206 0.17 -3.20 2.99
C HIS A 206 0.85 -3.04 4.36
N PHE A 207 0.07 -3.10 5.44
CA PHE A 207 0.60 -3.07 6.81
C PHE A 207 1.63 -4.16 7.07
N MET A 208 1.46 -5.34 6.48
CA MET A 208 2.37 -6.46 6.63
C MET A 208 3.62 -6.29 5.74
N ASN A 209 3.47 -5.90 4.48
CA ASN A 209 4.52 -6.05 3.46
C ASN A 209 5.34 -4.79 3.16
N SER A 210 4.74 -3.62 3.25
CA SER A 210 5.38 -2.35 2.92
C SER A 210 5.11 -1.38 4.06
N GLY A 211 4.12 -0.53 3.92
CA GLY A 211 3.63 0.40 4.93
C GLY A 211 2.34 1.05 4.43
N VAL A 212 1.78 1.93 5.25
CA VAL A 212 0.49 2.58 4.94
C VAL A 212 0.55 4.05 5.31
N GLY A 213 -0.24 4.85 4.60
CA GLY A 213 -0.43 6.27 4.86
C GLY A 213 -1.89 6.60 5.20
N PHE A 214 -2.17 7.89 5.39
CA PHE A 214 -3.52 8.33 5.74
C PHE A 214 -4.56 8.09 4.65
N ARG A 215 -4.19 8.11 3.36
CA ARG A 215 -5.16 7.95 2.25
C ARG A 215 -5.96 6.65 2.35
N GLN A 216 -5.32 5.53 2.69
CA GLN A 216 -6.05 4.27 2.86
C GLN A 216 -7.01 4.29 4.06
N PHE A 217 -6.68 5.02 5.13
CA PHE A 217 -7.61 5.22 6.24
C PHE A 217 -8.74 6.18 5.89
N MET A 218 -8.47 7.20 5.08
CA MET A 218 -9.50 8.10 4.53
C MET A 218 -10.47 7.32 3.63
N ASP A 219 -9.98 6.38 2.82
CA ASP A 219 -10.81 5.51 2.00
C ASP A 219 -11.75 4.64 2.86
N LEU A 220 -11.27 4.06 3.96
CA LEU A 220 -12.14 3.35 4.91
C LEU A 220 -13.14 4.30 5.59
N ALA A 221 -12.65 5.48 6.01
CA ALA A 221 -13.44 6.48 6.72
C ALA A 221 -14.62 6.99 5.89
N VAL A 222 -14.39 7.31 4.61
CA VAL A 222 -15.45 7.81 3.73
C VAL A 222 -16.49 6.73 3.42
N VAL A 223 -16.06 5.47 3.27
CA VAL A 223 -16.98 4.34 3.06
C VAL A 223 -17.91 4.15 4.26
N VAL A 224 -17.37 4.08 5.48
CA VAL A 224 -18.20 3.91 6.68
C VAL A 224 -19.08 5.11 7.01
N GLN A 225 -18.74 6.29 6.49
CA GLN A 225 -19.51 7.51 6.67
C GLN A 225 -20.65 7.64 5.65
N LYS A 226 -20.43 7.21 4.40
CA LYS A 226 -21.35 7.45 3.28
C LYS A 226 -22.22 6.26 2.91
N ILE A 227 -21.80 5.05 3.26
CA ILE A 227 -22.49 3.82 2.86
C ILE A 227 -23.14 3.17 4.07
N ASP A 228 -24.34 2.65 3.87
CA ASP A 228 -24.99 1.76 4.82
C ASP A 228 -24.35 0.37 4.76
N ILE A 229 -23.51 0.08 5.76
CA ILE A 229 -22.77 -1.17 5.86
C ILE A 229 -23.56 -2.16 6.73
N ASP A 230 -23.67 -3.41 6.27
CA ASP A 230 -24.13 -4.50 7.13
C ASP A 230 -23.02 -4.87 8.13
N TRP A 231 -23.06 -4.20 9.28
CA TRP A 231 -22.09 -4.38 10.36
C TRP A 231 -22.11 -5.78 10.97
N ASN A 232 -23.24 -6.48 10.93
CA ASN A 232 -23.35 -7.85 11.46
C ASN A 232 -22.64 -8.82 10.52
N TRP A 233 -22.96 -8.73 9.22
CA TRP A 233 -22.28 -9.50 8.18
C TRP A 233 -20.78 -9.22 8.16
N LEU A 234 -20.38 -7.94 8.20
CA LEU A 234 -18.96 -7.56 8.22
C LEU A 234 -18.23 -8.12 9.43
N LYS A 235 -18.83 -8.04 10.63
CA LYS A 235 -18.25 -8.58 11.86
C LYS A 235 -18.06 -10.08 11.81
N GLU A 236 -19.04 -10.82 11.27
CA GLU A 236 -18.94 -12.27 11.09
C GLU A 236 -17.77 -12.62 10.17
N HIS A 237 -17.69 -11.99 9.00
CA HIS A 237 -16.68 -12.29 8.01
C HIS A 237 -15.28 -11.84 8.44
N LEU A 238 -15.16 -10.70 9.11
CA LEU A 238 -13.89 -10.30 9.72
C LEU A 238 -13.38 -11.31 10.76
N LYS A 239 -14.27 -12.01 11.47
CA LYS A 239 -13.86 -13.06 12.41
C LYS A 239 -13.44 -14.32 11.67
N SER A 240 -14.21 -14.77 10.68
CA SER A 240 -13.89 -15.98 9.91
C SER A 240 -12.58 -15.85 9.14
N THR A 241 -12.25 -14.64 8.68
CA THR A 241 -10.99 -14.33 7.99
C THR A 241 -9.88 -13.87 8.94
N GLY A 242 -10.03 -13.93 10.27
CA GLY A 242 -8.97 -13.56 11.22
C GLY A 242 -8.61 -12.05 11.27
N MET A 243 -9.36 -11.18 10.60
CA MET A 243 -9.07 -9.74 10.50
C MET A 243 -9.80 -8.88 11.54
N TYR A 244 -10.67 -9.47 12.37
CA TYR A 244 -11.53 -8.73 13.30
C TYR A 244 -10.78 -7.79 14.24
N ARG A 245 -9.68 -8.25 14.85
CA ARG A 245 -8.89 -7.41 15.78
C ARG A 245 -8.25 -6.22 15.07
N PHE A 246 -7.73 -6.46 13.87
CA PHE A 246 -7.13 -5.44 13.03
C PHE A 246 -8.15 -4.39 12.59
N ALA A 247 -9.31 -4.81 12.07
CA ALA A 247 -10.38 -3.92 11.68
C ALA A 247 -10.84 -3.01 12.83
N LYS A 248 -11.04 -3.57 14.03
CA LYS A 248 -11.39 -2.78 15.22
C LYS A 248 -10.36 -1.68 15.51
N LYS A 249 -9.06 -2.00 15.38
CA LYS A 249 -7.99 -1.01 15.56
C LYS A 249 -8.05 0.05 14.47
N CYS A 250 -8.20 -0.31 13.20
CA CYS A 250 -8.37 0.66 12.12
C CYS A 250 -9.52 1.64 12.40
N PHE A 251 -10.68 1.13 12.80
CA PHE A 251 -11.82 1.94 13.18
C PHE A 251 -11.57 2.84 14.39
N GLY A 252 -10.88 2.34 15.42
CA GLY A 252 -10.45 3.17 16.55
C GLY A 252 -9.50 4.31 16.16
N PHE A 253 -8.64 4.10 15.16
CA PHE A 253 -7.80 5.15 14.61
C PHE A 253 -8.56 6.15 13.74
N ILE A 254 -9.54 5.69 12.94
CA ILE A 254 -10.45 6.55 12.18
C ILE A 254 -11.23 7.48 13.11
N GLU A 255 -11.74 6.97 14.24
CA GLU A 255 -12.37 7.78 15.28
C GLU A 255 -11.44 8.86 15.81
N ARG A 256 -10.19 8.49 16.10
CA ARG A 256 -9.20 9.39 16.71
C ARG A 256 -8.65 10.44 15.74
N TRP A 257 -8.43 10.10 14.48
CA TRP A 257 -7.90 11.04 13.47
C TRP A 257 -8.99 11.88 12.84
N PHE A 258 -10.17 11.30 12.58
CA PHE A 258 -11.20 11.93 11.75
C PHE A 258 -12.50 12.22 12.48
N GLY A 259 -12.65 11.78 13.73
CA GLY A 259 -13.85 12.02 14.54
C GLY A 259 -15.07 11.20 14.12
N LEU A 260 -14.88 10.15 13.32
CA LEU A 260 -15.97 9.35 12.76
C LEU A 260 -16.21 8.09 13.58
N GLN A 261 -17.32 8.07 14.33
CA GLN A 261 -17.71 6.94 15.17
C GLN A 261 -18.15 5.73 14.34
N THR A 262 -17.75 4.54 14.77
CA THR A 262 -18.18 3.28 14.12
C THR A 262 -18.57 2.23 15.16
N PRO A 263 -19.54 1.34 14.85
CA PRO A 263 -20.00 0.30 15.80
C PRO A 263 -18.91 -0.69 16.26
N MET A 264 -17.79 -0.75 15.54
CA MET A 264 -16.72 -1.72 15.78
C MET A 264 -15.43 -1.12 16.33
N ALA A 265 -15.33 0.20 16.49
CA ALA A 265 -14.14 0.83 16.99
C ALA A 265 -13.75 0.32 18.39
N VAL A 266 -12.46 0.46 18.69
CA VAL A 266 -11.91 0.20 20.03
C VAL A 266 -11.11 1.39 20.46
N LYS A 267 -11.19 1.70 21.77
CA LYS A 267 -10.32 2.71 22.37
C LYS A 267 -8.85 2.39 22.09
N ILE A 268 -8.15 3.38 21.56
CA ILE A 268 -6.70 3.37 21.36
C ILE A 268 -6.07 4.10 22.53
N ASP A 269 -5.09 3.48 23.19
CA ASP A 269 -4.33 4.11 24.27
C ASP A 269 -3.42 5.22 23.71
N GLU A 270 -3.13 6.24 24.52
CA GLU A 270 -2.40 7.44 24.07
C GLU A 270 -1.00 7.13 23.56
N VAL A 271 -0.30 6.21 24.22
CA VAL A 271 1.06 5.82 23.82
C VAL A 271 1.03 5.17 22.45
N PHE A 272 0.14 4.19 22.24
CA PHE A 272 0.00 3.56 20.93
C PHE A 272 -0.46 4.53 19.86
N PHE A 273 -1.42 5.39 20.18
CA PHE A 273 -1.91 6.37 19.23
C PHE A 273 -0.78 7.30 18.76
N ALA A 274 0.02 7.83 19.68
CA ALA A 274 1.13 8.73 19.35
C ALA A 274 2.21 8.04 18.51
N GLU A 275 2.67 6.86 18.93
CA GLU A 275 3.69 6.09 18.20
C GLU A 275 3.21 5.68 16.82
N ALA A 276 1.96 5.23 16.72
CA ALA A 276 1.41 4.75 15.47
C ALA A 276 1.17 5.88 14.47
N THR A 277 0.68 7.02 14.95
CA THR A 277 0.53 8.22 14.12
C THR A 277 1.87 8.69 13.57
N GLN A 278 2.93 8.65 14.40
CA GLN A 278 4.28 9.02 13.98
C GLN A 278 4.85 8.09 12.90
N ILE A 279 4.54 6.79 12.96
CA ILE A 279 4.95 5.82 11.94
C ILE A 279 4.15 6.01 10.65
N ILE A 280 2.85 6.24 10.75
CA ILE A 280 1.98 6.37 9.57
C ILE A 280 2.29 7.65 8.81
N ILE A 281 2.51 8.77 9.51
CA ILE A 281 2.87 10.04 8.85
C ILE A 281 4.23 9.98 8.15
N SER A 282 5.16 9.13 8.59
CA SER A 282 6.47 8.97 7.95
C SER A 282 6.50 7.95 6.81
N ASN A 283 5.47 7.10 6.68
CA ASN A 283 5.42 6.03 5.68
C ASN A 283 5.02 6.53 4.27
N GLY A 284 4.15 7.54 4.20
CA GLY A 284 3.44 7.84 2.96
C GLY A 284 2.47 6.76 2.51
N VAL A 285 1.87 6.96 1.33
CA VAL A 285 0.86 6.03 0.78
C VAL A 285 1.40 4.60 0.71
N PHE A 286 2.61 4.40 0.19
CA PHE A 286 3.13 3.06 -0.11
C PHE A 286 4.14 2.53 0.91
N GLY A 287 4.48 3.31 1.93
CA GLY A 287 5.49 2.93 2.92
C GLY A 287 6.94 3.02 2.43
N PHE A 288 7.20 3.33 1.16
CA PHE A 288 8.56 3.31 0.60
C PHE A 288 9.46 4.44 1.12
N ASP A 289 8.87 5.52 1.65
CA ASP A 289 9.59 6.65 2.20
C ASP A 289 10.21 6.33 3.57
N ASN A 290 9.69 5.29 4.25
CA ASN A 290 10.23 4.80 5.51
C ASN A 290 11.18 3.62 5.30
N LYS A 291 12.45 3.82 5.67
CA LYS A 291 13.52 2.81 5.57
C LYS A 291 13.22 1.53 6.36
N ASP A 292 12.41 1.62 7.42
CA ASP A 292 12.02 0.47 8.25
C ASP A 292 11.13 -0.53 7.48
N ASN A 293 10.45 -0.10 6.43
CA ASN A 293 9.59 -0.96 5.62
C ASN A 293 10.41 -1.84 4.66
N ILE A 294 11.60 -1.39 4.25
CA ILE A 294 12.56 -2.20 3.48
C ILE A 294 13.04 -3.39 4.34
N ILE A 295 13.23 -3.16 5.64
CA ILE A 295 13.57 -4.19 6.63
C ILE A 295 12.36 -5.12 6.85
N GLY A 296 11.14 -4.57 6.89
CA GLY A 296 9.88 -5.32 7.02
C GLY A 296 9.70 -6.44 5.98
N ALA A 297 10.10 -6.22 4.72
CA ALA A 297 10.04 -7.25 3.68
C ALA A 297 10.93 -8.47 4.01
N SER A 298 12.14 -8.24 4.55
CA SER A 298 13.02 -9.32 5.02
C SER A 298 12.45 -10.04 6.25
N VAL A 299 11.78 -9.30 7.14
CA VAL A 299 11.13 -9.86 8.34
C VAL A 299 9.97 -10.80 7.97
N ASN A 300 9.20 -10.47 6.95
CA ASN A 300 8.08 -11.31 6.50
C ASN A 300 8.53 -12.67 5.96
N GLU A 301 9.63 -12.73 5.20
CA GLU A 301 10.20 -14.00 4.72
C GLU A 301 10.53 -14.96 5.88
N MET A 302 10.90 -14.40 7.05
CA MET A 302 11.25 -15.17 8.25
C MET A 302 10.04 -15.56 9.11
N ARG A 303 8.94 -14.81 9.01
CA ARG A 303 7.77 -14.98 9.88
C ARG A 303 7.15 -16.37 9.81
N ASN A 304 7.05 -16.92 8.59
CA ASN A 304 6.41 -18.22 8.35
C ASN A 304 7.36 -19.40 8.64
N THR A 305 8.56 -19.15 9.15
CA THR A 305 9.53 -20.21 9.48
C THR A 305 9.33 -20.73 10.90
N ARG A 306 9.52 -22.04 11.12
CA ARG A 306 9.41 -22.68 12.44
C ARG A 306 10.39 -22.11 13.47
N PHE A 307 11.52 -21.56 13.02
CA PHE A 307 12.57 -20.99 13.86
C PHE A 307 13.09 -19.65 13.31
N PRO A 308 12.38 -18.53 13.52
CA PRO A 308 12.73 -17.23 12.94
C PRO A 308 14.13 -16.74 13.32
N ARG A 309 14.57 -17.02 14.56
CA ARG A 309 15.94 -16.71 15.02
C ARG A 309 17.00 -17.47 14.23
N LEU A 310 16.78 -18.76 13.96
CA LEU A 310 17.68 -19.55 13.13
C LEU A 310 17.62 -19.10 11.67
N ALA A 311 16.44 -18.77 11.14
CA ALA A 311 16.30 -18.24 9.79
C ALA A 311 17.08 -16.93 9.61
N LEU A 312 17.03 -16.04 10.60
CA LEU A 312 17.79 -14.80 10.61
C LEU A 312 19.31 -15.06 10.65
N ILE A 313 19.76 -15.95 11.54
CA ILE A 313 21.16 -16.38 11.58
C ILE A 313 21.58 -16.98 10.24
N CYS A 314 20.76 -17.83 9.62
CA CYS A 314 21.02 -18.40 8.30
C CYS A 314 21.09 -17.33 7.20
N GLN A 315 20.29 -16.26 7.28
CA GLN A 315 20.35 -15.14 6.33
C GLN A 315 21.65 -14.37 6.47
N TYR A 316 22.05 -14.04 7.71
CA TYR A 316 23.38 -13.48 7.98
C TYR A 316 24.49 -14.41 7.47
N MET A 317 24.40 -15.72 7.71
CA MET A 317 25.38 -16.69 7.22
C MET A 317 25.45 -16.76 5.69
N LYS A 318 24.33 -16.65 4.97
CA LYS A 318 24.32 -16.59 3.50
C LYS A 318 24.99 -15.32 2.97
N GLU A 319 24.90 -14.21 3.71
CA GLU A 319 25.53 -12.95 3.35
C GLU A 319 27.02 -12.93 3.67
N PHE A 320 27.45 -13.45 4.83
CA PHE A 320 28.86 -13.53 5.20
C PHE A 320 29.62 -14.67 4.48
N PHE A 321 28.92 -15.78 4.23
CA PHE A 321 29.45 -17.00 3.60
C PHE A 321 28.58 -17.45 2.42
N PRO A 322 28.55 -16.69 1.31
CA PRO A 322 27.75 -17.06 0.15
C PRO A 322 28.20 -18.39 -0.44
N SER A 323 27.25 -19.16 -0.96
CA SER A 323 27.55 -20.46 -1.54
C SER A 323 28.40 -20.35 -2.82
N TRP A 324 29.08 -21.44 -3.17
CA TRP A 324 29.85 -21.55 -4.41
C TRP A 324 29.05 -21.12 -5.64
N LYS A 325 27.76 -21.51 -5.74
CA LYS A 325 26.88 -21.15 -6.88
C LYS A 325 26.69 -19.64 -7.03
N VAL A 326 26.74 -18.89 -5.92
CA VAL A 326 26.59 -17.43 -5.92
C VAL A 326 27.88 -16.76 -6.35
N LEU A 327 29.02 -17.16 -5.75
CA LEU A 327 30.31 -16.50 -6.01
C LEU A 327 30.91 -16.85 -7.37
N SER A 328 30.75 -18.09 -7.84
CA SER A 328 31.32 -18.53 -9.13
C SER A 328 30.70 -17.84 -10.35
N ARG A 329 29.53 -17.20 -10.19
CA ARG A 329 28.85 -16.39 -11.22
C ARG A 329 29.46 -15.00 -11.42
N THR A 330 30.26 -14.53 -10.47
CA THR A 330 30.92 -13.21 -10.57
C THR A 330 32.34 -13.36 -11.09
N ASN A 331 32.73 -12.54 -12.06
CA ASN A 331 34.06 -12.61 -12.69
C ASN A 331 35.22 -12.44 -11.69
N ILE A 332 35.00 -11.72 -10.58
CA ILE A 332 36.03 -11.52 -9.54
C ILE A 332 36.44 -12.83 -8.85
N TYR A 333 35.53 -13.78 -8.71
CA TYR A 333 35.80 -15.09 -8.09
C TYR A 333 35.87 -16.21 -9.13
N GLY A 334 36.34 -15.90 -10.34
CA GLY A 334 36.41 -16.84 -11.47
C GLY A 334 37.19 -18.12 -11.17
N TYR A 335 38.18 -18.06 -10.27
CA TYR A 335 38.94 -19.24 -9.79
C TYR A 335 38.06 -20.30 -9.13
N LEU A 336 36.89 -19.94 -8.62
CA LEU A 336 35.92 -20.91 -8.08
C LEU A 336 35.37 -21.84 -9.16
N LYS A 337 35.38 -21.45 -10.45
CA LYS A 337 34.92 -22.33 -11.54
C LYS A 337 35.82 -23.57 -11.70
N HIS A 338 37.09 -23.47 -11.31
CA HIS A 338 38.08 -24.54 -11.44
C HIS A 338 38.17 -25.42 -10.20
N SER A 339 37.85 -24.91 -9.00
CA SER A 339 37.79 -25.73 -7.79
C SER A 339 36.85 -25.17 -6.74
N LYS A 340 35.92 -26.02 -6.27
CA LYS A 340 35.02 -25.70 -5.15
C LYS A 340 35.75 -25.58 -3.81
N LEU A 341 36.93 -26.20 -3.68
CA LEU A 341 37.73 -26.18 -2.45
C LEU A 341 38.29 -24.78 -2.14
N LEU A 342 38.32 -23.88 -3.13
CA LEU A 342 38.78 -22.49 -2.96
C LEU A 342 37.70 -21.57 -2.38
N LEU A 343 36.53 -22.11 -2.00
CA LEU A 343 35.42 -21.32 -1.45
C LEU A 343 35.80 -20.55 -0.17
N PRO A 344 36.52 -21.13 0.82
CA PRO A 344 36.97 -20.37 1.99
C PRO A 344 37.91 -19.21 1.62
N ILE A 345 38.79 -19.41 0.64
CA ILE A 345 39.69 -18.37 0.13
C ILE A 345 38.88 -17.24 -0.54
N ALA A 346 37.79 -17.57 -1.23
CA ALA A 346 36.88 -16.57 -1.80
C ALA A 346 36.14 -15.75 -0.74
N TRP A 347 35.77 -16.34 0.40
CA TRP A 347 35.22 -15.58 1.52
C TRP A 347 36.24 -14.59 2.07
N ILE A 348 37.48 -15.03 2.33
CA ILE A 348 38.56 -14.16 2.83
C ILE A 348 38.86 -13.02 1.83
N HIS A 349 38.98 -13.35 0.54
CA HIS A 349 39.19 -12.37 -0.53
C HIS A 349 38.03 -11.35 -0.60
N ARG A 350 36.78 -11.80 -0.46
CA ARG A 350 35.60 -10.92 -0.42
C ARG A 350 35.66 -9.95 0.76
N TRP A 351 35.98 -10.43 1.95
CA TRP A 351 36.10 -9.60 3.15
C TRP A 351 37.20 -8.55 3.00
N TRP A 352 38.40 -8.95 2.53
CA TRP A 352 39.51 -8.02 2.32
C TRP A 352 39.19 -6.92 1.30
N ARG A 353 38.47 -7.28 0.24
CA ARG A 353 38.02 -6.32 -0.78
C ARG A 353 36.97 -5.35 -0.23
N GLN A 354 36.09 -5.82 0.65
CA GLN A 354 35.05 -5.00 1.28
C GLN A 354 35.65 -4.01 2.28
N ILE A 355 36.65 -4.43 3.05
CA ILE A 355 37.46 -3.56 3.94
C ILE A 355 38.21 -2.51 3.11
N LYS A 356 38.89 -2.91 2.01
CA LYS A 356 39.58 -1.95 1.13
C LYS A 356 38.63 -0.92 0.52
N ARG A 357 37.43 -1.32 0.10
CA ARG A 357 36.41 -0.39 -0.43
C ARG A 357 35.91 0.60 0.61
N HIS A 358 35.65 0.13 1.83
CA HIS A 358 35.18 0.99 2.93
C HIS A 358 36.24 1.96 3.44
N VAL A 359 37.49 1.51 3.57
CA VAL A 359 38.58 2.31 4.17
C VAL A 359 39.22 3.26 3.15
N PHE A 360 39.38 2.86 1.88
CA PHE A 360 40.17 3.63 0.91
C PHE A 360 39.37 4.37 -0.15
N LEU A 361 38.13 3.96 -0.47
CA LEU A 361 37.37 4.53 -1.59
C LEU A 361 36.17 5.40 -1.18
N LYS A 362 35.80 5.47 0.12
CA LYS A 362 34.58 6.15 0.61
C LYS A 362 33.30 5.83 -0.18
N GLU A 363 33.28 4.74 -0.95
CA GLU A 363 32.10 4.30 -1.68
C GLU A 363 31.12 3.68 -0.69
N ARG A 364 29.87 4.15 -0.69
CA ARG A 364 28.78 3.46 0.02
C ARG A 364 28.63 2.08 -0.61
N VAL A 365 28.99 1.04 0.14
CA VAL A 365 28.70 -0.33 -0.25
C VAL A 365 27.19 -0.44 -0.44
N THR A 366 26.77 -0.72 -1.68
CA THR A 366 25.40 -1.09 -2.01
C THR A 366 25.13 -2.47 -1.43
N ILE A 367 24.88 -2.53 -0.12
CA ILE A 367 24.36 -3.74 0.52
C ILE A 367 22.94 -3.92 -0.06
N ARG A 368 22.78 -4.94 -0.90
CA ARG A 368 21.48 -5.41 -1.38
C ARG A 368 20.68 -5.83 -0.14
N LYS A 369 19.59 -5.10 0.14
CA LYS A 369 18.66 -5.22 1.28
C LYS A 369 19.34 -5.19 2.68
N PRO A 370 19.02 -4.24 3.57
CA PRO A 370 19.44 -4.35 4.97
C PRO A 370 18.88 -5.66 5.54
N ILE A 371 19.76 -6.49 6.11
CA ILE A 371 19.34 -7.67 6.88
C ILE A 371 18.78 -7.16 8.20
N ALA A 372 17.52 -7.48 8.50
CA ALA A 372 16.88 -7.08 9.76
C ALA A 372 17.68 -7.58 10.97
N SER A 373 17.99 -6.72 11.93
CA SER A 373 18.49 -7.12 13.24
C SER A 373 17.40 -7.83 14.05
N MET A 374 17.80 -8.58 15.08
CA MET A 374 16.85 -9.23 16.00
C MET A 374 15.97 -8.18 16.71
N GLN A 375 16.53 -7.01 17.03
CA GLN A 375 15.80 -5.90 17.64
C GLN A 375 14.75 -5.32 16.69
N GLU A 376 15.08 -5.15 15.41
CA GLU A 376 14.13 -4.70 14.37
C GLU A 376 13.03 -5.74 14.15
N TYR A 377 13.37 -7.03 14.13
CA TYR A 377 12.38 -8.11 14.09
C TYR A 377 11.43 -8.05 15.29
N ASP A 378 11.95 -8.00 16.52
CA ASP A 378 11.12 -7.98 17.73
C ASP A 378 10.23 -6.74 17.79
N SER A 379 10.76 -5.58 17.42
CA SER A 379 10.01 -4.31 17.32
C SER A 379 8.87 -4.43 16.30
N ARG A 380 9.14 -5.00 15.12
CA ARG A 380 8.13 -5.24 14.08
C ARG A 380 7.05 -6.22 14.54
N MET A 381 7.41 -7.28 15.26
CA MET A 381 6.44 -8.24 15.80
C MET A 381 5.57 -7.63 16.90
N ILE A 382 6.14 -6.78 17.77
CA ILE A 382 5.37 -6.01 18.76
C ILE A 382 4.37 -5.09 18.06
N TRP A 383 4.83 -4.34 17.06
CA TRP A 383 3.98 -3.47 16.24
C TRP A 383 2.82 -4.24 15.61
N MET A 384 3.11 -5.36 14.95
CA MET A 384 2.06 -6.20 14.34
C MET A 384 1.05 -6.73 15.37
N ARG A 385 1.49 -7.14 16.56
CA ARG A 385 0.58 -7.58 17.64
C ARG A 385 -0.32 -6.46 18.14
N ARG A 386 0.20 -5.23 18.28
CA ARG A 386 -0.58 -4.07 18.75
C ARG A 386 -1.67 -3.67 17.76
N TRP A 387 -1.39 -3.82 16.47
CA TRP A 387 -2.38 -3.70 15.40
C TRP A 387 -3.33 -4.89 15.29
N GLY A 388 -3.11 -5.99 16.02
CA GLY A 388 -3.96 -7.18 15.91
C GLY A 388 -3.78 -7.94 14.59
N LEU A 389 -2.62 -7.78 13.94
CA LEU A 389 -2.27 -8.48 12.69
C LEU A 389 -1.81 -9.93 12.92
N LEU A 390 -1.42 -10.25 14.16
CA LEU A 390 -0.98 -11.57 14.56
C LEU A 390 -1.94 -12.15 15.59
N ASN A 391 -2.31 -13.42 15.40
CA ASN A 391 -3.05 -14.16 16.41
C ASN A 391 -2.21 -14.27 17.69
N LYS A 392 -2.87 -14.18 18.84
CA LYS A 392 -2.20 -14.47 20.12
C LYS A 392 -1.90 -15.97 20.09
N LYS A 393 -0.61 -16.32 20.18
CA LYS A 393 -0.20 -17.69 20.49
C LYS A 393 -0.84 -18.13 21.80
#